data_AF-A0A497KW63-F1
#
_entry.id   AF-A0A497KW63-F1
#
_cell.length_a   1.000
_cell.length_b   1.000
_cell.length_c   1.000
_cell.angle_alpha   90.00
_cell.angle_beta   90.00
_cell.angle_gamma   90.00
#
_symmetry.space_group_name_H-M   'P 1'
#
loop_
_entity.id
_entity.type
_entity.pdbx_description
1 polymer ?
#
loop_
_entity_poly.entity_id
_entity_poly.type
_entity_poly.pdbx_seq_one_letter_code
_entity_poly.pdbx_strand_id
1 'polypeptide(L)'
;MEAMIIDLPTLLSNPAVKSTAIGGVIGYASGYALKKVGRIILLSLGSLLMILQYLQWEGVITINYRALESFLSSLLSRAAELQDVILGASNLLGFGFASGFALGLYKG
;
A
#
# COMPACT_ATOMS: atom_id res chain seq x y z
N MET A 1 -1.54 -33.16 -31.92
CA MET A 1 -2.15 -32.10 -31.09
C MET A 1 -2.64 -32.77 -29.82
N GLU A 2 -1.73 -33.03 -28.88
CA GLU A 2 -2.08 -33.64 -27.61
C GLU A 2 -2.67 -32.57 -26.71
N ALA A 3 -3.87 -32.84 -26.21
CA ALA A 3 -4.54 -32.00 -25.25
C ALA A 3 -3.66 -31.91 -23.99
N MET A 4 -3.10 -30.72 -23.76
CA MET A 4 -2.50 -30.36 -22.49
C MET A 4 -3.65 -30.31 -21.48
N ILE A 5 -3.92 -31.46 -20.85
CA ILE A 5 -4.75 -31.51 -19.65
C ILE A 5 -3.97 -30.74 -18.59
N ILE A 6 -4.46 -29.55 -18.26
CA ILE A 6 -3.88 -28.72 -17.21
C ILE A 6 -4.34 -29.33 -15.88
N ASP A 7 -3.60 -30.31 -15.40
CA ASP A 7 -3.84 -30.90 -14.09
C ASP A 7 -3.58 -29.85 -12.99
N LEU A 8 -4.55 -29.65 -12.10
CA LEU A 8 -4.40 -28.82 -10.91
C LEU A 8 -3.10 -29.09 -10.10
N PRO A 9 -2.59 -30.34 -9.98
CA PRO A 9 -1.29 -30.62 -9.36
C PRO A 9 -0.04 -30.20 -10.16
N THR A 10 -0.09 -30.11 -11.50
CA THR A 10 1.05 -29.63 -12.32
C THR A 10 1.17 -28.10 -12.29
N LEU A 11 0.06 -27.39 -12.10
CA LEU A 11 0.08 -25.95 -11.80
C LEU A 11 0.64 -25.64 -10.42
N LEU A 12 0.32 -26.45 -9.40
CA LEU A 12 0.85 -26.28 -8.03
C LEU A 12 2.33 -26.66 -7.89
N SER A 13 2.90 -27.44 -8.81
CA SER A 13 4.34 -27.72 -8.85
C SER A 13 5.13 -26.67 -9.64
N ASN A 14 4.45 -25.82 -10.41
CA ASN A 14 5.08 -24.68 -11.08
C ASN A 14 5.48 -23.62 -10.03
N PRO A 15 6.77 -23.28 -9.91
CA PRO A 15 7.26 -22.32 -8.91
C PRO A 15 6.55 -20.96 -8.99
N ALA A 16 6.04 -20.56 -10.16
CA ALA A 16 5.31 -19.31 -10.35
C ALA A 16 3.94 -19.25 -9.62
N VAL A 17 3.25 -20.38 -9.49
CA VAL A 17 1.94 -20.44 -8.82
C VAL A 17 2.12 -20.50 -7.31
N LYS A 18 3.12 -21.25 -6.83
CA LYS A 18 3.49 -21.28 -5.41
C LYS A 18 3.98 -19.92 -4.92
N SER A 19 4.84 -19.24 -5.68
CA SER A 19 5.34 -17.91 -5.31
C SER A 19 4.21 -16.88 -5.24
N THR A 20 3.27 -16.92 -6.17
CA THR A 20 2.06 -16.08 -6.19
C THR A 20 1.17 -16.33 -4.96
N ALA A 21 0.90 -17.58 -4.61
CA ALA A 21 0.07 -17.90 -3.45
C ALA A 21 0.71 -17.45 -2.12
N ILE A 22 2.01 -17.72 -1.95
CA ILE A 22 2.77 -17.30 -0.76
C ILE A 22 2.89 -15.77 -0.71
N GLY A 23 3.17 -15.14 -1.86
CA GLY A 23 3.18 -13.70 -2.03
C GLY A 23 1.85 -13.07 -1.61
N GLY A 24 0.72 -13.67 -1.99
CA GLY A 24 -0.61 -13.18 -1.62
C GLY A 24 -0.91 -13.24 -0.13
N VAL A 25 -0.49 -14.29 0.57
CA VAL A 25 -0.66 -14.37 2.04
C VAL A 25 0.19 -13.33 2.75
N ILE A 26 1.44 -13.16 2.33
CA ILE A 26 2.37 -12.17 2.90
C ILE A 26 1.88 -10.75 2.59
N GLY A 27 1.42 -10.51 1.36
CA GLY A 27 0.80 -9.27 0.93
C GLY A 27 -0.42 -8.93 1.78
N TYR A 28 -1.32 -9.90 1.98
CA TYR A 28 -2.52 -9.73 2.80
C TYR A 28 -2.21 -9.37 4.25
N ALA A 29 -1.27 -10.09 4.88
CA ALA A 29 -0.84 -9.80 6.25
C ALA A 29 -0.23 -8.40 6.37
N SER A 30 0.61 -8.01 5.40
CA SER A 30 1.25 -6.69 5.36
C SER A 30 0.24 -5.56 5.14
N GLY A 31 -0.73 -5.76 4.23
CA GLY A 31 -1.80 -4.80 3.96
C GLY A 31 -2.73 -4.61 5.16
N TYR A 32 -3.07 -5.69 5.88
CA TYR A 32 -3.87 -5.63 7.10
C TYR A 32 -3.19 -4.79 8.20
N ALA A 33 -1.89 -5.03 8.42
CA ALA A 33 -1.12 -4.25 9.39
C ALA A 33 -1.09 -2.76 9.03
N LEU A 34 -0.90 -2.45 7.75
CA LEU A 34 -0.84 -1.06 7.28
C LEU A 34 -2.17 -0.32 7.45
N LYS A 35 -3.31 -0.98 7.24
CA LYS A 35 -4.63 -0.34 7.42
C LYS A 35 -4.87 0.13 8.86
N LYS A 36 -4.51 -0.69 9.84
CA LYS A 36 -4.75 -0.37 11.26
C LYS A 36 -3.95 0.86 11.71
N VAL A 37 -2.70 0.96 11.27
CA VAL A 37 -1.82 2.10 11.53
C VAL A 37 -2.26 3.32 10.70
N GLY A 38 -2.57 3.11 9.43
CA GLY A 38 -3.01 4.15 8.51
C GLY A 38 -4.27 4.86 8.97
N ARG A 39 -5.25 4.14 9.55
CA ARG A 39 -6.49 4.75 10.06
C ARG A 39 -6.25 5.74 11.20
N ILE A 40 -5.33 5.43 12.11
CA ILE A 40 -4.97 6.32 13.23
C ILE A 40 -4.26 7.56 12.69
N ILE A 41 -3.28 7.37 11.80
CA ILE A 41 -2.52 8.47 11.19
C ILE A 41 -3.45 9.38 10.37
N LEU A 42 -4.38 8.81 9.60
CA LEU A 42 -5.32 9.56 8.78
C LEU A 42 -6.28 10.40 9.64
N LEU A 43 -6.76 9.86 10.76
CA LEU A 43 -7.57 10.64 11.72
C LEU A 43 -6.76 11.78 12.33
N SER A 44 -5.52 11.52 12.77
CA SER A 44 -4.66 12.54 13.37
C SER A 44 -4.27 13.62 12.37
N LEU A 45 -3.85 13.26 11.16
CA LEU A 45 -3.50 14.21 10.10
C LEU A 45 -4.73 15.00 9.64
N GLY A 46 -5.88 14.35 9.44
CA GLY A 46 -7.11 15.01 9.05
C GLY A 46 -7.57 16.02 10.10
N SER A 47 -7.56 15.62 11.38
CA SER A 47 -7.91 16.52 12.48
C SER A 47 -6.93 17.70 12.59
N LEU A 48 -5.62 17.44 12.46
CA LEU A 48 -4.60 18.50 12.52
C LEU A 48 -4.76 19.50 11.37
N LEU A 49 -4.99 19.03 10.14
CA LEU A 49 -5.22 19.89 8.98
C LEU A 49 -6.52 20.70 9.13
N MET A 50 -7.55 20.14 9.73
CA MET A 50 -8.82 20.84 9.96
C MET A 50 -8.66 21.97 10.99
N ILE A 51 -7.92 21.72 12.07
CA ILE A 51 -7.57 22.74 13.06
C ILE A 51 -6.68 23.83 12.44
N LEU A 52 -5.70 23.44 11.62
CA LEU A 52 -4.79 24.39 10.99
C LEU A 52 -5.50 25.32 10.01
N GLN A 53 -6.45 24.80 9.23
CA GLN A 53 -7.29 25.62 8.34
C GLN A 53 -8.19 26.59 9.12
N TYR A 54 -8.74 26.17 10.26
CA TYR A 54 -9.54 27.04 11.12
C TYR A 54 -8.71 28.19 11.70
N LEU A 55 -7.49 27.89 12.14
CA LEU A 55 -6.59 28.88 12.74
C LEU A 55 -6.00 29.87 11.73
N GLN A 56 -5.98 29.50 10.44
CA GLN A 56 -5.64 30.42 9.35
C GLN A 56 -6.72 31.49 9.14
N TRP A 57 -7.99 31.16 9.38
CA TRP A 57 -9.11 32.10 9.22
C TRP A 57 -9.09 33.24 10.25
N GLU A 58 -8.59 32.97 11.46
CA GLU A 58 -8.42 34.01 12.49
C GLU A 58 -7.15 34.86 12.31
N GLY A 59 -6.30 34.56 11.32
CA GLY A 59 -5.11 35.37 11.01
C GLY A 59 -3.97 35.28 12.03
N VAL A 60 -4.03 34.35 12.98
CA VAL A 60 -3.03 34.16 14.06
C VAL A 60 -1.79 33.38 13.57
N ILE A 61 -1.88 32.62 12.47
CA ILE A 61 -0.77 31.82 11.91
C ILE A 61 -0.62 32.02 10.39
N THR A 62 0.56 32.45 9.93
CA THR A 62 0.94 32.41 8.51
C THR A 62 1.32 30.98 8.13
N ILE A 63 0.46 30.28 7.37
CA ILE A 63 0.82 28.96 6.83
C ILE A 63 1.94 29.16 5.81
N ASN A 64 3.13 28.64 6.13
CA ASN A 64 4.21 28.56 5.17
C ASN A 64 3.91 27.43 4.18
N TYR A 65 3.23 27.77 3.09
CA TYR A 65 2.86 26.83 2.03
C TYR A 65 4.06 26.05 1.50
N ARG A 66 5.26 26.63 1.50
CA ARG A 66 6.50 25.97 1.06
C ARG A 66 6.92 24.86 2.04
N ALA A 67 6.77 25.07 3.35
CA ALA A 67 7.04 24.03 4.35
C ALA A 67 6.02 22.89 4.24
N LEU A 68 4.74 23.22 4.07
CA LEU A 68 3.66 22.25 3.88
C LEU A 68 3.85 21.43 2.60
N GLU A 69 4.18 22.08 1.49
CA GLU A 69 4.49 21.43 0.22
C GLU A 69 5.70 20.50 0.34
N SER A 70 6.76 20.91 1.06
CA SER A 70 7.92 20.03 1.29
C SER A 70 7.56 18.80 2.12
N PHE A 71 6.66 18.96 3.11
CA PHE A 71 6.21 17.86 3.96
C PHE A 71 5.34 16.88 3.16
N LEU A 72 4.38 17.41 2.39
CA LEU A 72 3.56 16.63 1.46
C LEU A 72 4.42 15.92 0.43
N SER A 73 5.42 16.59 -0.15
CA SER A 73 6.35 16.00 -1.11
C SER A 73 7.16 14.87 -0.49
N SER A 74 7.64 15.04 0.75
CA SER A 74 8.35 13.98 1.48
C SER A 74 7.47 12.76 1.75
N LEU A 75 6.20 12.98 2.13
CA LEU A 75 5.24 11.88 2.30
C LEU A 75 4.92 11.19 0.97
N LEU A 76 4.78 11.97 -0.10
CA LEU A 76 4.52 11.44 -1.44
C LEU A 76 5.72 10.65 -1.98
N SER A 77 6.95 11.12 -1.77
CA SER A 77 8.17 10.40 -2.12
C SER A 77 8.29 9.08 -1.36
N ARG A 78 7.99 9.06 -0.05
CA ARG A 78 7.93 7.81 0.71
C ARG A 78 6.84 6.87 0.23
N ALA A 79 5.67 7.40 -0.14
CA ALA A 79 4.62 6.60 -0.74
C ALA A 79 5.05 6.01 -2.09
N ALA A 80 5.81 6.77 -2.88
CA ALA A 80 6.38 6.30 -4.14
C ALA A 80 7.44 5.21 -3.93
N GLU A 81 8.32 5.35 -2.94
CA GLU A 81 9.28 4.27 -2.59
C GLU A 81 8.56 2.98 -2.18
N LEU A 82 7.48 3.07 -1.42
CA LEU A 82 6.65 1.91 -1.08
C LEU A 82 6.02 1.29 -2.32
N GLN A 83 5.63 2.11 -3.31
CA GLN A 83 5.12 1.62 -4.59
C GLN A 83 6.19 0.80 -5.32
N ASP A 84 7.45 1.24 -5.34
CA ASP A 84 8.54 0.52 -5.99
C ASP A 84 8.92 -0.75 -5.24
N VAL A 85 8.83 -0.74 -3.91
CA VAL A 85 8.98 -1.95 -3.09
C VAL A 85 7.84 -2.93 -3.36
N ILE A 86 6.60 -2.47 -3.51
CA ILE A 86 5.44 -3.32 -3.83
C ILE A 86 5.56 -3.88 -5.26
N LEU A 87 5.98 -3.06 -6.23
CA LEU A 87 6.20 -3.46 -7.61
C LEU A 87 7.39 -4.43 -7.73
N GLY A 88 8.48 -4.19 -7.00
CA GLY A 88 9.62 -5.09 -6.91
C GLY A 88 9.27 -6.43 -6.23
N ALA A 89 8.52 -6.37 -5.12
CA ALA A 89 8.02 -7.55 -4.43
C ALA A 89 7.02 -8.34 -5.28
N SER A 90 6.21 -7.69 -6.11
CA SER A 90 5.30 -8.37 -7.04
C SER A 90 5.99 -8.91 -8.28
N ASN A 91 7.15 -8.39 -8.67
CA ASN A 91 7.99 -9.02 -9.69
C ASN A 91 8.69 -10.29 -9.15
N LEU A 92 9.09 -10.29 -7.87
CA LEU A 92 9.78 -11.42 -7.21
C LEU A 92 8.81 -12.50 -6.70
N LEU A 93 7.72 -12.11 -6.05
CA LEU A 93 6.70 -12.99 -5.46
C LEU A 93 5.45 -13.14 -6.36
N GLY A 94 5.50 -12.62 -7.58
CA GLY A 94 4.39 -12.61 -8.53
C GLY A 94 3.28 -11.61 -8.18
N PHE A 95 2.33 -11.44 -9.10
CA PHE A 95 1.13 -10.60 -8.93
C PHE A 95 0.26 -10.98 -7.71
N GLY A 96 0.54 -12.13 -7.10
CA GLY A 96 -0.07 -12.58 -5.87
C GLY A 96 0.19 -11.64 -4.70
N PHE A 97 1.41 -11.10 -4.56
CA PHE A 97 1.70 -10.13 -3.51
C PHE A 97 0.90 -8.85 -3.65
N ALA A 98 0.85 -8.26 -4.85
CA ALA A 98 0.10 -7.03 -5.09
C ALA A 98 -1.41 -7.22 -4.86
N SER A 99 -1.98 -8.33 -5.34
CA SER A 99 -3.40 -8.64 -5.14
C SER A 99 -3.73 -8.97 -3.69
N GLY A 100 -2.88 -9.73 -3.00
CA GLY A 100 -3.00 -9.99 -1.56
C GLY A 100 -2.89 -8.72 -0.72
N PHE A 101 -1.92 -7.85 -1.02
CA PHE A 101 -1.73 -6.56 -0.36
C PHE A 101 -2.92 -5.62 -0.57
N ALA A 102 -3.41 -5.50 -1.79
CA ALA A 102 -4.60 -4.71 -2.10
C ALA A 102 -5.83 -5.23 -1.33
N LEU A 103 -6.02 -6.56 -1.26
CA LEU A 103 -7.11 -7.16 -0.49
C LEU A 103 -6.93 -6.98 1.02
N GLY A 104 -5.69 -7.05 1.53
CA GLY A 104 -5.36 -6.76 2.93
C GLY A 104 -5.67 -5.32 3.31
N LEU A 105 -5.36 -4.38 2.43
CA LEU A 105 -5.75 -2.98 2.59
C LEU A 105 -7.26 -2.77 2.46
N TYR A 106 -7.92 -3.40 1.50
CA TYR A 106 -9.36 -3.18 1.30
C TYR A 106 -10.19 -3.77 2.44
N LYS A 107 -9.87 -5.00 2.85
CA LYS A 107 -10.67 -5.78 3.82
C LYS A 107 -10.19 -5.67 5.27
N GLY A 108 -8.97 -5.19 5.52
CA GLY A 108 -8.39 -5.05 6.87
C GLY A 108 -8.94 -3.91 7.71
#